data_AF-A0A532UQL5-F1
#
_entry.id   AF-A0A532UQL5-F1
#
_cell.length_a   1.000
_cell.length_b   1.000
_cell.length_c   1.000
_cell.angle_alpha   90.00
_cell.angle_beta   90.00
_cell.angle_gamma   90.00
#
_symmetry.space_group_name_H-M   'P 1'
#
loop_
_entity.id
_entity.type
_entity.pdbx_description
1 polymer ?
#
loop_
_entity_poly.entity_id
_entity_poly.type
_entity_poly.pdbx_seq_one_letter_code
_entity_poly.pdbx_strand_id
1 'polypeptide(L)'
;MFIYDCNPVVSHNTIVQNRCTSASSVGGGIYVNSGGSYSGVNNIIYYNEAAYGEQWYGEPLLDYSCCSQELAGTGNIVADPLLADPAGFDFNLRWGSPCIDAGDPLSPPDPDSTRADMGALYYHQYTATENVPGITNPGEFTLYPAYPNPFNPTTTISYQLSTNSPVYLSVYDVSGRQVAELVNGYREAGAHEVTFNGSELASGIYIYHLTSGGFTESGKMVLVK
;
A
#
# COMPACT_ATOMS: atom_id res chain seq x y z
N MET A 1 2.97 -18.67 -13.86
CA MET A 1 3.71 -18.67 -15.14
C MET A 1 4.55 -19.95 -15.24
N PHE A 2 4.58 -20.61 -16.40
CA PHE A 2 5.40 -21.80 -16.65
C PHE A 2 6.45 -21.49 -17.72
N ILE A 3 7.71 -21.81 -17.44
CA ILE A 3 8.87 -21.53 -18.29
C ILE A 3 9.61 -22.84 -18.57
N TYR A 4 9.90 -23.11 -19.84
CA TYR A 4 10.49 -24.37 -20.29
C TYR A 4 11.49 -24.13 -21.42
N ASP A 5 12.76 -24.50 -21.21
CA ASP A 5 13.86 -24.33 -22.17
C ASP A 5 13.95 -22.90 -22.74
N CYS A 6 13.58 -21.87 -21.96
CA CYS A 6 13.59 -20.48 -22.40
C CYS A 6 13.93 -19.51 -21.26
N ASN A 7 14.29 -18.28 -21.64
CA ASN A 7 14.76 -17.23 -20.73
C ASN A 7 14.03 -15.89 -20.97
N PRO A 8 12.73 -15.79 -20.63
CA PRO A 8 11.98 -14.55 -20.82
C PRO A 8 12.46 -13.42 -19.91
N VAL A 9 12.26 -12.19 -20.39
CA VAL A 9 12.34 -10.98 -19.57
C VAL A 9 10.94 -10.66 -19.05
N VAL A 10 10.79 -10.55 -17.73
CA VAL A 10 9.54 -10.30 -17.03
C VAL A 10 9.76 -9.04 -16.18
N SER A 11 9.17 -7.92 -16.60
CA SER A 11 9.28 -6.65 -15.88
C SER A 11 7.93 -5.94 -15.77
N HIS A 12 7.68 -5.23 -14.67
CA HIS A 12 6.41 -4.53 -14.38
C HIS A 12 5.20 -5.46 -14.34
N ASN A 13 5.34 -6.61 -13.66
CA ASN A 13 4.25 -7.59 -13.52
C ASN A 13 3.83 -7.75 -12.06
N THR A 14 2.54 -7.98 -11.84
CA THR A 14 1.99 -8.41 -10.55
C THR A 14 1.48 -9.84 -10.69
N ILE A 15 2.18 -10.80 -10.06
CA ILE A 15 1.86 -12.22 -10.06
C ILE A 15 1.48 -12.60 -8.64
N VAL A 16 0.18 -12.72 -8.40
CA VAL A 16 -0.36 -12.95 -7.06
C VAL A 16 -1.49 -13.98 -7.06
N GLN A 17 -1.77 -14.55 -5.89
CA GLN A 17 -2.89 -15.47 -5.63
C GLN A 17 -2.89 -16.75 -6.47
N ASN A 18 -1.74 -17.15 -7.02
CA ASN A 18 -1.62 -18.43 -7.67
C ASN A 18 -1.43 -19.51 -6.60
N ARG A 19 -2.19 -20.61 -6.71
CA ARG A 19 -2.06 -21.75 -5.80
C ARG A 19 -1.84 -23.03 -6.58
N CYS A 20 -0.71 -23.68 -6.31
CA CYS A 20 -0.50 -25.03 -6.77
C CYS A 20 -1.26 -26.02 -5.89
N THR A 21 -2.14 -26.83 -6.49
CA THR A 21 -3.04 -27.76 -5.77
C THR A 21 -2.48 -29.18 -5.64
N SER A 22 -1.39 -29.49 -6.36
CA SER A 22 -0.78 -30.82 -6.30
C SER A 22 0.19 -30.92 -5.12
N ALA A 23 0.04 -32.01 -4.37
CA ALA A 23 0.73 -32.22 -3.10
C ALA A 23 2.25 -32.34 -3.20
N SER A 24 2.84 -32.48 -4.40
CA SER A 24 4.29 -32.61 -4.61
C SER A 24 4.89 -31.44 -5.40
N SER A 25 4.15 -30.35 -5.54
CA SER A 25 4.48 -29.28 -6.50
C SER A 25 5.04 -28.04 -5.83
N VAL A 26 5.96 -27.38 -6.56
CA VAL A 26 6.73 -26.18 -6.21
C VAL A 26 6.36 -25.04 -7.17
N GLY A 27 6.72 -23.79 -6.84
CA GLY A 27 6.56 -22.67 -7.76
C GLY A 27 5.11 -22.20 -7.92
N GLY A 28 4.51 -21.80 -6.81
CA GLY A 28 3.09 -21.40 -6.75
C GLY A 28 2.74 -20.31 -7.76
N GLY A 29 3.62 -19.32 -7.93
CA GLY A 29 3.50 -18.23 -8.89
C GLY A 29 4.24 -18.49 -10.20
N ILE A 30 5.54 -18.83 -10.15
CA ILE A 30 6.36 -19.08 -11.34
C ILE A 30 7.08 -20.43 -11.23
N TYR A 31 7.00 -21.24 -12.26
CA TYR A 31 7.71 -22.51 -12.33
C TYR A 31 8.62 -22.54 -13.55
N VAL A 32 9.92 -22.78 -13.32
CA VAL A 32 10.95 -22.89 -14.35
C VAL A 32 11.45 -24.33 -14.45
N ASN A 33 11.57 -24.84 -15.67
CA ASN A 33 12.03 -26.20 -15.94
C ASN A 33 13.07 -26.25 -17.07
N SER A 34 13.78 -27.39 -17.15
CA SER A 34 14.70 -27.75 -18.22
C SER A 34 15.72 -26.65 -18.50
N GLY A 35 16.45 -26.20 -17.48
CA GLY A 35 17.51 -25.19 -17.64
C GLY A 35 17.05 -23.81 -18.13
N GLY A 36 15.74 -23.53 -18.13
CA GLY A 36 15.23 -22.17 -18.30
C GLY A 36 15.58 -21.27 -17.11
N SER A 37 15.36 -19.98 -17.28
CA SER A 37 15.47 -18.95 -16.25
C SER A 37 14.52 -17.80 -16.60
N TYR A 38 14.46 -16.77 -15.78
CA TYR A 38 13.85 -15.50 -16.15
C TYR A 38 14.57 -14.36 -15.46
N SER A 39 14.53 -13.20 -16.10
CA SER A 39 15.16 -11.99 -15.58
C SER A 39 14.23 -10.79 -15.68
N GLY A 40 14.50 -9.73 -14.95
CA GLY A 40 13.80 -8.46 -15.13
C GLY A 40 13.71 -7.64 -13.85
N VAL A 41 12.87 -6.61 -13.90
CA VAL A 41 12.77 -5.60 -12.84
C VAL A 41 11.33 -5.20 -12.55
N ASN A 42 11.08 -4.60 -11.39
CA ASN A 42 9.80 -3.98 -11.03
C ASN A 42 8.65 -4.98 -11.00
N ASN A 43 8.90 -6.20 -10.52
CA ASN A 43 7.83 -7.18 -10.38
C ASN A 43 7.34 -7.26 -8.94
N ILE A 44 6.06 -7.56 -8.76
CA ILE A 44 5.50 -8.06 -7.51
C ILE A 44 5.18 -9.54 -7.71
N ILE A 45 5.87 -10.40 -6.97
CA ILE A 45 5.62 -11.85 -6.94
C ILE A 45 5.33 -12.20 -5.49
N TYR A 46 4.06 -12.12 -5.11
CA TYR A 46 3.62 -12.21 -3.72
C TYR A 46 2.30 -12.99 -3.59
N TYR A 47 1.94 -13.41 -2.38
CA TYR A 47 0.71 -14.18 -2.12
C TYR A 47 0.50 -15.43 -3.02
N ASN A 48 1.56 -16.07 -3.49
CA ASN A 48 1.45 -17.34 -4.20
C ASN A 48 1.73 -18.51 -3.26
N GLU A 49 1.08 -19.64 -3.47
CA GLU A 49 1.14 -20.81 -2.60
C GLU A 49 1.54 -22.07 -3.37
N ALA A 50 2.47 -22.85 -2.81
CA ALA A 50 2.82 -24.20 -3.28
C ALA A 50 2.83 -25.19 -2.10
N ALA A 51 2.60 -26.47 -2.38
CA ALA A 51 2.54 -27.51 -1.35
C ALA A 51 3.91 -27.78 -0.72
N TYR A 52 4.98 -27.65 -1.53
CA TYR A 52 6.36 -27.71 -1.08
C TYR A 52 7.10 -26.49 -1.63
N GLY A 53 7.79 -25.77 -0.76
CA GLY A 53 8.72 -24.72 -1.15
C GLY A 53 8.08 -23.39 -1.52
N GLU A 54 8.77 -22.71 -2.43
CA GLU A 54 8.76 -21.27 -2.61
C GLU A 54 7.69 -20.78 -3.60
N GLN A 55 7.43 -19.46 -3.62
CA GLN A 55 6.50 -18.84 -4.57
C GLN A 55 6.95 -18.97 -6.03
N TRP A 56 8.22 -19.28 -6.26
CA TRP A 56 8.73 -19.67 -7.56
C TRP A 56 9.62 -20.90 -7.43
N TYR A 57 9.94 -21.53 -8.56
CA TYR A 57 10.92 -22.60 -8.63
C TYR A 57 11.88 -22.33 -9.79
N GLY A 58 13.18 -22.44 -9.52
CA GLY A 58 14.27 -22.10 -10.44
C GLY A 58 15.19 -21.03 -9.87
N GLU A 59 16.13 -20.55 -10.69
CA GLU A 59 17.11 -19.50 -10.35
C GLU A 59 16.76 -18.21 -11.09
N PRO A 60 15.87 -17.35 -10.53
CA PRO A 60 15.52 -16.10 -11.16
C PRO A 60 16.59 -15.03 -10.99
N LEU A 61 16.72 -14.18 -12.00
CA LEU A 61 17.64 -13.05 -12.03
C LEU A 61 16.84 -11.74 -12.01
N LEU A 62 16.23 -11.44 -10.87
CA LEU A 62 15.43 -10.22 -10.69
C LEU A 62 16.19 -9.18 -9.87
N ASP A 63 16.07 -7.93 -10.29
CA ASP A 63 16.41 -6.76 -9.49
C ASP A 63 15.15 -5.93 -9.24
N TYR A 64 15.16 -5.06 -8.24
CA TYR A 64 14.07 -4.14 -7.90
C TYR A 64 12.68 -4.80 -7.94
N SER A 65 12.56 -5.99 -7.35
CA SER A 65 11.32 -6.76 -7.33
C SER A 65 10.91 -7.08 -5.90
N CYS A 66 9.60 -7.04 -5.65
CA CYS A 66 8.99 -7.33 -4.37
C CYS A 66 8.56 -8.80 -4.33
N CYS A 67 9.05 -9.53 -3.34
CA CYS A 67 8.88 -10.97 -3.23
C CYS A 67 8.62 -11.39 -1.78
N SER A 68 8.04 -12.57 -1.58
CA SER A 68 7.76 -13.08 -0.22
C SER A 68 8.94 -13.71 0.49
N GLN A 69 10.11 -13.74 -0.16
CA GLN A 69 11.31 -14.40 0.34
C GLN A 69 12.53 -13.68 -0.23
N GLU A 70 13.67 -13.85 0.44
CA GLU A 70 14.92 -13.25 0.02
C GLU A 70 15.32 -13.73 -1.36
N LEU A 71 15.63 -12.76 -2.22
CA LEU A 71 16.09 -12.99 -3.56
C LEU A 71 17.37 -12.18 -3.79
N ALA A 72 18.42 -12.87 -4.23
CA ALA A 72 19.66 -12.20 -4.62
C ALA A 72 19.39 -11.21 -5.76
N GLY A 73 20.07 -10.08 -5.74
CA GLY A 73 19.84 -9.00 -6.68
C GLY A 73 19.85 -7.64 -5.98
N THR A 74 19.88 -6.58 -6.77
CA THR A 74 19.89 -5.19 -6.33
C THR A 74 18.48 -4.72 -6.06
N GLY A 75 18.23 -4.13 -4.89
CA GLY A 75 16.98 -3.43 -4.63
C GLY A 75 15.74 -4.31 -4.49
N ASN A 76 15.89 -5.64 -4.39
CA ASN A 76 14.77 -6.54 -4.10
C ASN A 76 14.22 -6.29 -2.69
N ILE A 77 12.90 -6.42 -2.54
CA ILE A 77 12.18 -6.15 -1.30
C ILE A 77 11.49 -7.43 -0.83
N VAL A 78 11.66 -7.74 0.46
CA VAL A 78 10.98 -8.85 1.13
C VAL A 78 9.99 -8.29 2.15
N ALA A 79 8.87 -7.79 1.65
CA ALA A 79 7.82 -7.19 2.47
C ALA A 79 6.46 -7.35 1.80
N ASP A 80 5.40 -7.28 2.58
CA ASP A 80 4.04 -7.30 2.05
C ASP A 80 3.85 -6.09 1.10
N PRO A 81 3.44 -6.30 -0.17
CA PRO A 81 3.26 -5.21 -1.14
C PRO A 81 2.04 -4.32 -0.85
N LEU A 82 1.22 -4.64 0.15
CA LEU A 82 0.02 -3.91 0.56
C LEU A 82 -0.95 -3.66 -0.60
N LEU A 83 -1.33 -4.73 -1.31
CA LEU A 83 -2.33 -4.64 -2.37
C LEU A 83 -3.73 -4.32 -1.81
N ALA A 84 -4.53 -3.60 -2.60
CA ALA A 84 -5.81 -3.04 -2.21
C ALA A 84 -6.88 -4.09 -1.87
N ASP A 85 -7.19 -5.01 -2.77
CA ASP A 85 -8.02 -6.18 -2.49
C ASP A 85 -7.74 -7.25 -3.54
N PRO A 86 -6.63 -7.99 -3.42
CA PRO A 86 -6.24 -8.94 -4.45
C PRO A 86 -7.32 -10.02 -4.66
N ALA A 87 -8.06 -10.41 -3.60
CA ALA A 87 -9.14 -11.40 -3.70
C ALA A 87 -10.38 -10.88 -4.45
N GLY A 88 -10.64 -9.57 -4.34
CA GLY A 88 -11.60 -8.83 -5.15
C GLY A 88 -11.08 -8.39 -6.52
N PHE A 89 -9.88 -8.83 -6.93
CA PHE A 89 -9.20 -8.42 -8.17
C PHE A 89 -8.78 -6.94 -8.23
N ASP A 90 -8.64 -6.29 -7.07
CA ASP A 90 -8.03 -4.97 -6.95
C ASP A 90 -6.55 -5.12 -6.57
N PHE A 91 -5.70 -4.93 -7.58
CA PHE A 91 -4.25 -5.08 -7.45
C PHE A 91 -3.52 -3.74 -7.32
N ASN A 92 -4.25 -2.64 -7.08
CA ASN A 92 -3.61 -1.35 -6.81
C ASN A 92 -2.79 -1.42 -5.51
N LEU A 93 -1.69 -0.67 -5.45
CA LEU A 93 -0.94 -0.49 -4.22
C LEU A 93 -1.72 0.40 -3.26
N ARG A 94 -1.64 0.11 -1.96
CA ARG A 94 -2.13 1.00 -0.91
C ARG A 94 -1.02 1.96 -0.47
N TRP A 95 -1.43 3.12 0.05
CA TRP A 95 -0.50 4.07 0.67
C TRP A 95 0.36 3.37 1.74
N GLY A 96 1.65 3.66 1.74
CA GLY A 96 2.63 3.01 2.62
C GLY A 96 3.14 1.66 2.12
N SER A 97 2.72 1.21 0.93
CA SER A 97 3.32 0.05 0.29
C SER A 97 4.82 0.25 0.12
N PRO A 98 5.65 -0.75 0.46
CA PRO A 98 7.09 -0.69 0.24
C PRO A 98 7.45 -0.73 -1.26
N CYS A 99 6.49 -1.01 -2.14
CA CYS A 99 6.68 -1.04 -3.59
C CYS A 99 6.59 0.35 -4.23
N ILE A 100 6.09 1.35 -3.51
CA ILE A 100 5.95 2.72 -4.02
C ILE A 100 7.33 3.39 -4.09
N ASP A 101 7.63 4.04 -5.22
CA ASP A 101 8.91 4.67 -5.56
C ASP A 101 10.11 3.73 -5.42
N ALA A 102 9.89 2.42 -5.49
CA ALA A 102 10.89 1.43 -5.12
C ALA A 102 11.50 0.67 -6.31
N GLY A 103 10.90 0.79 -7.50
CA GLY A 103 11.34 0.14 -8.73
C GLY A 103 12.67 0.67 -9.27
N ASP A 104 13.26 0.01 -10.26
CA ASP A 104 14.53 0.32 -10.88
C ASP A 104 14.67 1.83 -11.23
N PRO A 105 15.68 2.54 -10.69
CA PRO A 105 15.93 3.95 -10.99
C PRO A 105 16.18 4.27 -12.47
N LEU A 106 16.50 3.25 -13.29
CA LEU A 106 16.69 3.41 -14.73
C LEU A 106 15.41 3.20 -15.54
N SER A 107 14.33 2.73 -14.91
CA SER A 107 13.02 2.61 -15.55
C SER A 107 12.39 3.99 -15.73
N PRO A 108 11.52 4.17 -16.76
CA PRO A 108 10.75 5.40 -16.90
C PRO A 108 9.97 5.71 -15.62
N PRO A 109 9.91 6.98 -15.19
CA PRO A 109 9.11 7.37 -14.04
C PRO A 109 7.62 7.09 -14.27
N ASP A 110 6.88 6.97 -13.18
CA ASP A 110 5.44 6.80 -13.23
C ASP A 110 4.73 8.07 -13.74
N PRO A 111 3.45 8.00 -14.13
CA PRO A 111 2.73 9.15 -14.69
C PRO A 111 2.65 10.38 -13.79
N ASP A 112 2.85 10.22 -12.48
CA ASP A 112 2.95 11.30 -11.50
C ASP A 112 4.37 11.88 -11.36
N SER A 113 5.27 11.45 -12.24
CA SER A 113 6.68 11.84 -12.32
C SER A 113 7.54 11.40 -11.14
N THR A 114 7.05 10.48 -10.29
CA THR A 114 7.87 9.87 -9.24
C THR A 114 8.65 8.67 -9.78
N ARG A 115 9.47 8.05 -8.93
CA ARG A 115 10.27 6.90 -9.35
C ARG A 115 9.31 5.75 -9.63
N ALA A 116 9.63 4.90 -10.62
CA ALA A 116 8.78 3.77 -10.96
C ALA A 116 8.45 2.91 -9.73
N ASP A 117 7.20 2.54 -9.58
CA ASP A 117 6.72 1.57 -8.63
C ASP A 117 7.05 0.15 -9.07
N MET A 118 7.12 -0.77 -8.10
CA MET A 118 7.14 -2.20 -8.43
C MET A 118 5.72 -2.71 -8.72
N GLY A 119 5.58 -3.59 -9.70
CA GLY A 119 4.32 -4.22 -10.08
C GLY A 119 3.79 -3.75 -11.43
N ALA A 120 2.57 -4.19 -11.74
CA ALA A 120 1.88 -3.83 -12.98
C ALA A 120 1.12 -2.50 -12.91
N LEU A 121 0.82 -2.01 -11.70
CA LEU A 121 0.04 -0.80 -11.45
C LEU A 121 0.86 0.13 -10.56
N TYR A 122 0.89 1.41 -10.91
CA TYR A 122 1.52 2.46 -10.11
C TYR A 122 0.53 3.05 -9.11
N TYR A 123 1.06 3.59 -8.02
CA TYR A 123 0.35 4.36 -7.03
C TYR A 123 0.49 5.84 -7.36
N HIS A 124 -0.64 6.49 -7.67
CA HIS A 124 -0.60 7.92 -7.99
C HIS A 124 -0.37 8.74 -6.71
N GLN A 125 0.83 9.29 -6.58
CA GLN A 125 1.21 10.22 -5.54
C GLN A 125 0.79 11.62 -5.96
N TYR A 126 -0.46 11.97 -5.69
CA TYR A 126 -0.92 13.34 -5.85
C TYR A 126 -0.12 14.27 -4.94
N THR A 127 0.90 14.93 -5.49
CA THR A 127 1.42 16.14 -4.88
C THR A 127 0.32 17.19 -4.98
N ALA A 128 0.02 17.89 -3.88
CA ALA A 128 -1.06 18.88 -3.79
C ALA A 128 -0.87 20.13 -4.69
N THR A 129 -0.04 20.05 -5.73
CA THR A 129 0.41 21.19 -6.55
C THR A 129 0.00 21.13 -8.02
N GLU A 130 -0.54 20.02 -8.56
CA GLU A 130 -0.98 19.99 -9.95
C GLU A 130 -2.51 19.98 -10.08
N ASN A 131 -3.08 21.19 -10.20
CA ASN A 131 -4.44 21.39 -10.70
C ASN A 131 -4.49 21.03 -12.21
N VAL A 132 -4.65 19.74 -12.53
CA VAL A 132 -4.95 19.30 -13.91
C VAL A 132 -6.47 19.25 -14.09
N PRO A 133 -7.08 20.16 -14.89
CA PRO A 133 -8.51 20.14 -15.13
C PRO A 133 -8.85 18.94 -16.03
N GLY A 134 -9.55 17.94 -15.49
CA GLY A 134 -10.12 16.85 -16.30
C GLY A 134 -9.84 15.42 -15.85
N ILE A 135 -9.07 15.20 -14.77
CA ILE A 135 -8.95 13.88 -14.11
C ILE A 135 -9.63 13.98 -12.75
N THR A 136 -10.95 13.95 -12.75
CA THR A 136 -11.72 13.63 -11.54
C THR A 136 -11.86 12.11 -11.48
N ASN A 137 -10.86 11.42 -10.94
CA ASN A 137 -11.20 10.24 -10.14
C ASN A 137 -11.28 10.76 -8.71
N PRO A 138 -12.46 11.17 -8.24
CA PRO A 138 -12.63 11.49 -6.83
C PRO A 138 -12.38 10.19 -6.05
N GLY A 139 -11.14 10.01 -5.60
CA GLY A 139 -10.72 8.85 -4.82
C GLY A 139 -11.67 8.66 -3.64
N GLU A 140 -11.99 7.41 -3.33
CA GLU A 140 -12.96 7.05 -2.29
C GLU A 140 -12.66 7.76 -0.96
N PHE A 141 -13.72 8.05 -0.19
CA PHE A 141 -13.56 8.55 1.16
C PHE A 141 -12.69 7.56 1.95
N THR A 142 -11.54 8.01 2.44
CA THR A 142 -10.58 7.14 3.13
C THR A 142 -10.07 7.83 4.38
N LEU A 143 -10.13 7.16 5.53
CA LEU A 143 -9.51 7.59 6.78
C LEU A 143 -8.25 6.77 7.04
N TYR A 144 -7.09 7.44 7.11
CA TYR A 144 -5.82 6.75 7.32
C TYR A 144 -5.53 6.54 8.82
N PRO A 145 -4.76 5.50 9.19
CA PRO A 145 -4.24 5.34 10.54
C PRO A 145 -3.44 6.57 11.00
N ALA A 146 -3.60 6.97 12.26
CA ALA A 146 -2.80 8.05 12.83
C ALA A 146 -1.29 7.69 12.82
N TYR A 147 -0.43 8.62 12.43
CA TYR A 147 1.03 8.45 12.45
C TYR A 147 1.75 9.68 13.03
N PRO A 148 2.75 9.50 13.92
CA PRO A 148 3.17 8.22 14.53
C PRO A 148 2.11 7.63 15.46
N ASN A 149 2.09 6.30 15.65
CA ASN A 149 1.23 5.62 16.62
C ASN A 149 1.91 4.31 17.10
N PRO A 150 2.28 4.17 18.39
CA PRO A 150 2.04 5.08 19.50
C PRO A 150 2.72 6.46 19.34
N PHE A 151 2.16 7.50 19.95
CA PHE A 151 2.60 8.89 19.77
C PHE A 151 2.98 9.58 21.09
N ASN A 152 3.86 10.59 21.02
CA ASN A 152 4.26 11.43 22.16
C ASN A 152 4.71 12.84 21.71
N PRO A 153 4.02 13.93 22.10
CA PRO A 153 2.61 14.02 22.45
C PRO A 153 1.74 14.30 21.21
N THR A 154 2.31 14.30 20.00
CA THR A 154 1.60 14.66 18.75
C THR A 154 1.55 13.51 17.76
N THR A 155 0.42 13.38 17.05
CA THR A 155 0.24 12.51 15.88
C THR A 155 -0.51 13.26 14.79
N THR A 156 -0.37 12.84 13.54
CA THR A 156 -1.16 13.31 12.41
C THR A 156 -2.23 12.31 12.06
N ILE A 157 -3.44 12.79 11.79
CA ILE A 157 -4.56 12.02 11.23
C ILE A 157 -4.76 12.53 9.80
N SER A 158 -4.60 11.65 8.83
CA SER A 158 -4.77 11.98 7.41
C SER A 158 -6.08 11.38 6.88
N TYR A 159 -6.74 12.07 5.95
CA TYR A 159 -7.94 11.57 5.29
C TYR A 159 -8.08 12.13 3.86
N GLN A 160 -8.75 11.37 3.00
CA GLN A 160 -9.04 11.74 1.61
C GLN A 160 -10.55 11.97 1.44
N LEU A 161 -10.91 13.08 0.79
CA LEU A 161 -12.29 13.37 0.39
C LEU A 161 -12.46 13.21 -1.12
N SER A 162 -13.50 12.47 -1.50
CA SER A 162 -13.91 12.30 -2.90
C SER A 162 -14.57 13.56 -3.45
N THR A 163 -15.38 14.24 -2.65
CA THR A 163 -16.12 15.44 -3.06
C THR A 163 -16.09 16.49 -1.97
N ASN A 164 -16.30 17.75 -2.38
CA ASN A 164 -16.41 18.87 -1.45
C ASN A 164 -17.56 18.62 -0.47
N SER A 165 -17.26 18.49 0.81
CA SER A 165 -18.19 17.97 1.80
C SER A 165 -17.92 18.54 3.20
N PRO A 166 -18.95 18.60 4.07
CA PRO A 166 -18.72 18.88 5.48
C PRO A 166 -17.95 17.72 6.11
N VAL A 167 -16.96 18.05 6.94
CA VAL A 167 -16.11 17.11 7.67
C VAL A 167 -16.22 17.40 9.16
N TYR A 168 -16.42 16.34 9.93
CA TYR A 168 -16.41 16.35 11.38
C TYR A 168 -15.40 15.30 11.86
N LEU A 169 -14.29 15.75 12.44
CA LEU A 169 -13.24 14.90 13.01
C LEU A 169 -13.12 15.19 14.51
N SER A 170 -13.47 14.22 15.33
CA SER A 170 -13.43 14.33 16.79
C SER A 170 -12.67 13.18 17.43
N VAL A 171 -12.03 13.43 18.57
CA VAL A 171 -11.27 12.45 19.34
C VAL A 171 -11.98 12.19 20.67
N TYR A 172 -12.02 10.93 21.08
CA TYR A 172 -12.70 10.43 22.27
C TYR A 172 -11.75 9.56 23.09
N ASP A 173 -11.96 9.55 24.41
CA ASP A 173 -11.36 8.55 25.29
C ASP A 173 -12.17 7.23 25.29
N VAL A 174 -11.64 6.18 25.93
CA VAL A 174 -12.30 4.85 26.00
C VAL A 174 -13.66 4.86 26.72
N SER A 175 -13.99 5.94 27.46
CA SER A 175 -15.30 6.11 28.09
C SER A 175 -16.33 6.74 27.16
N GLY A 176 -15.93 7.11 25.94
CA GLY A 176 -16.76 7.80 24.96
C GLY A 176 -16.87 9.31 25.19
N ARG A 177 -16.05 9.88 26.07
CA ARG A 177 -16.02 11.33 26.26
C ARG A 177 -15.17 11.97 25.17
N GLN A 178 -15.74 12.96 24.47
CA GLN A 178 -15.00 13.76 23.49
C GLN A 178 -13.92 14.59 24.21
N VAL A 179 -12.67 14.42 23.78
CA VAL A 179 -11.50 15.11 24.33
C VAL A 179 -10.94 16.17 23.39
N ALA A 180 -11.25 16.09 22.09
CA ALA A 180 -10.91 17.13 21.12
C ALA A 180 -11.87 17.14 19.92
N GLU A 181 -12.05 18.33 19.33
CA GLU A 181 -12.61 18.53 18.00
C GLU A 181 -11.48 19.03 17.11
N LEU A 182 -11.15 18.29 16.06
CA LEU A 182 -10.03 18.59 15.17
C LEU A 182 -10.48 19.28 13.90
N VAL A 183 -11.65 18.89 13.38
CA VAL A 183 -12.27 19.50 12.20
C VAL A 183 -13.77 19.58 12.41
N ASN A 184 -14.35 20.73 12.08
CA ASN A 184 -15.78 20.94 12.05
C ASN A 184 -16.08 22.00 10.98
N GLY A 185 -16.31 21.55 9.75
CA GLY A 185 -16.63 22.46 8.65
C GLY A 185 -16.43 21.89 7.27
N TYR A 186 -16.60 22.75 6.27
CA TYR A 186 -16.48 22.37 4.86
C TYR A 186 -15.01 22.19 4.45
N ARG A 187 -14.75 21.16 3.65
CA ARG A 187 -13.45 20.86 3.05
C ARG A 187 -13.63 20.54 1.57
N GLU A 188 -12.65 20.96 0.78
CA GLU A 188 -12.59 20.64 -0.64
C GLU A 188 -12.19 19.17 -0.84
N ALA A 189 -12.56 18.58 -1.97
CA ALA A 189 -12.08 17.27 -2.37
C ALA A 189 -10.55 17.26 -2.40
N GLY A 190 -9.93 16.15 -2.00
CA GLY A 190 -8.48 16.04 -1.89
C GLY A 190 -8.00 15.45 -0.56
N ALA A 191 -6.69 15.41 -0.41
CA ALA A 191 -6.01 14.93 0.79
C ALA A 191 -5.96 16.03 1.85
N HIS A 192 -6.18 15.66 3.11
CA HIS A 192 -6.14 16.55 4.26
C HIS A 192 -5.38 15.89 5.40
N GLU A 193 -4.65 16.70 6.16
CA GLU A 193 -3.93 16.27 7.35
C GLU A 193 -4.29 17.17 8.53
N VAL A 194 -4.44 16.55 9.70
CA VAL A 194 -4.76 17.26 10.94
C VAL A 194 -3.92 16.73 12.07
N THR A 195 -3.17 17.61 12.72
CA THR A 195 -2.36 17.27 13.88
C THR A 195 -3.21 17.22 15.15
N PHE A 196 -3.13 16.11 15.87
CA PHE A 196 -3.66 15.96 17.22
C PHE A 196 -2.54 16.12 18.25
N ASN A 197 -2.74 16.99 19.24
CA ASN A 197 -1.82 17.20 20.36
C ASN A 197 -2.46 16.69 21.66
N GLY A 198 -1.92 15.60 22.20
CA GLY A 198 -2.36 14.96 23.43
C GLY A 198 -1.58 15.39 24.69
N SER A 199 -0.84 16.50 24.65
CA SER A 199 0.01 16.93 25.78
C SER A 199 -0.76 17.11 27.09
N GLU A 200 -2.02 17.51 27.04
CA GLU A 200 -2.90 17.69 28.22
C GLU A 200 -3.66 16.41 28.62
N LEU A 201 -3.47 15.30 27.90
CA LEU A 201 -4.19 14.05 28.10
C LEU A 201 -3.32 13.00 28.82
N ALA A 202 -3.94 12.02 29.48
CA ALA A 202 -3.21 10.92 30.11
C ALA A 202 -2.73 9.90 29.07
N SER A 203 -1.68 9.14 29.36
CA SER A 203 -1.31 8.00 28.49
C SER A 203 -2.46 7.00 28.42
N GLY A 204 -2.74 6.48 27.22
CA GLY A 204 -3.90 5.62 27.01
C GLY A 204 -4.32 5.50 25.55
N ILE A 205 -5.44 4.78 25.35
CA ILE A 205 -6.05 4.60 24.04
C ILE A 205 -7.06 5.73 23.80
N TYR A 206 -7.02 6.28 22.59
CA TYR A 206 -7.94 7.28 22.08
C TYR A 206 -8.54 6.79 20.76
N ILE A 207 -9.79 7.15 20.50
CA ILE A 207 -10.51 6.80 19.28
C ILE A 207 -10.85 8.10 18.57
N TYR A 208 -10.52 8.20 17.29
CA TYR A 208 -10.93 9.32 16.45
C TYR A 208 -12.04 8.87 15.51
N HIS A 209 -13.04 9.72 15.32
CA HIS A 209 -14.19 9.50 14.46
C HIS A 209 -14.23 10.61 13.40
N LEU A 210 -14.25 10.22 12.12
CA LEU A 210 -14.40 11.10 10.98
C LEU A 210 -15.77 10.85 10.33
N THR A 211 -16.58 11.89 10.19
CA THR A 211 -17.84 11.86 9.44
C THR A 211 -17.80 12.86 8.30
N SER A 212 -18.12 12.41 7.08
CA SER A 212 -18.23 13.27 5.91
C SER A 212 -19.14 12.69 4.84
N GLY A 213 -19.99 13.51 4.22
CA GLY A 213 -20.78 13.11 3.05
C GLY A 213 -21.69 11.89 3.23
N GLY A 214 -22.05 11.52 4.47
CA GLY A 214 -22.80 10.30 4.80
C GLY A 214 -21.95 9.09 5.19
N PHE A 215 -20.63 9.18 5.05
CA PHE A 215 -19.67 8.18 5.51
C PHE A 215 -19.22 8.49 6.94
N THR A 216 -18.99 7.45 7.72
CA THR A 216 -18.39 7.56 9.05
C THR A 216 -17.36 6.45 9.21
N GLU A 217 -16.12 6.85 9.47
CA GLU A 217 -15.03 5.92 9.80
C GLU A 217 -14.37 6.31 11.11
N SER A 218 -13.68 5.34 11.71
CA SER A 218 -13.06 5.52 13.03
C SER A 218 -11.73 4.79 13.08
N GLY A 219 -10.78 5.38 13.80
CA GLY A 219 -9.48 4.76 14.05
C GLY A 219 -9.08 4.87 15.51
N LYS A 220 -8.06 4.10 15.89
CA LYS A 220 -7.52 4.05 17.25
C LYS A 220 -6.08 4.54 17.28
N MET A 221 -5.72 5.24 18.34
CA MET A 221 -4.35 5.72 18.58
C MET A 221 -3.97 5.58 20.05
N VAL A 222 -2.67 5.45 20.31
CA VAL A 222 -2.12 5.21 21.66
C VAL A 222 -1.17 6.33 22.02
N LEU A 223 -1.51 7.10 23.05
CA LEU A 223 -0.64 8.13 23.62
C LEU A 223 0.29 7.49 24.66
N VAL A 224 1.59 7.70 24.51
CA VAL A 224 2.61 7.27 25.48
C VAL A 224 3.31 8.53 26.00
N LYS A 225 3.49 8.62 27.32
CA LYS A 225 4.25 9.68 27.98
C LYS A 225 5.46 9.07 28.69
#